data_AF-A0A8X6S4K0-F1
#
_entry.id   AF-A0A8X6S4K0-F1
#
_cell.length_a   1.000
_cell.length_b   1.000
_cell.length_c   1.000
_cell.angle_alpha   90.00
_cell.angle_beta   90.00
_cell.angle_gamma   90.00
#
_symmetry.space_group_name_H-M   'P 1'
#
loop_
_entity.id
_entity.type
_entity.pdbx_description
1 polymer ?
#
loop_
_entity_poly.entity_id
_entity_poly.type
_entity_poly.pdbx_seq_one_letter_code
_entity_poly.pdbx_strand_id
1 'polypeptide(L)'
;MRGTLTGQRYIDDILRPHVGPFLNGLPGAIFQQDNARPHTARVAQDFLRHYQTLPRPAHSPDLSPVEQVWDQLKRQMPSFTLYMI
;
A
#
# COMPACT_ATOMS: atom_id res chain seq x y z
N MET A 1 21.46 3.75 1.31
CA MET A 1 20.18 4.06 0.64
C MET A 1 19.62 2.77 0.05
N ARG A 2 18.51 2.24 0.56
CA ARG A 2 17.78 1.17 -0.15
C ARG A 2 17.14 1.84 -1.37
N GLY A 3 17.49 1.39 -2.58
CA GLY A 3 17.05 2.01 -3.83
C GLY A 3 15.53 1.95 -4.05
N THR A 4 15.08 2.39 -5.22
CA THR A 4 13.67 2.40 -5.64
C THR A 4 12.98 1.06 -5.34
N LEU A 5 11.76 1.12 -4.81
CA LEU A 5 10.93 -0.06 -4.59
C LEU A 5 10.55 -0.67 -5.95
N THR A 6 10.90 -1.93 -6.17
CA THR A 6 10.50 -2.70 -7.35
C THR A 6 9.33 -3.61 -7.00
N GLY A 7 8.61 -4.15 -7.98
CA GLY A 7 7.53 -5.11 -7.72
C GLY A 7 7.99 -6.33 -6.92
N GLN A 8 9.21 -6.84 -7.19
CA GLN A 8 9.76 -7.96 -6.44
C GLN A 8 10.05 -7.58 -4.98
N ARG A 9 10.66 -6.42 -4.75
CA ARG A 9 10.89 -5.93 -3.38
C ARG A 9 9.60 -5.61 -2.65
N TYR A 10 8.56 -5.17 -3.36
CA TYR A 10 7.24 -5.00 -2.77
C TYR A 10 6.70 -6.32 -2.20
N ILE A 11 6.89 -7.44 -2.91
CA ILE A 11 6.55 -8.76 -2.38
C ILE A 11 7.41 -9.13 -1.18
N ASP A 12 8.73 -9.07 -1.34
CA ASP A 12 9.67 -9.67 -0.39
C ASP A 12 9.81 -8.84 0.90
N ASP A 13 9.80 -7.52 0.77
CA ASP A 13 9.98 -6.59 1.89
C ASP A 13 8.63 -6.20 2.55
N ILE A 14 7.49 -6.28 1.84
CA ILE A 14 6.20 -5.72 2.32
C ILE A 14 5.07 -6.75 2.33
N LEU A 15 4.66 -7.28 1.17
CA LEU A 15 3.44 -8.09 1.12
C LEU A 15 3.57 -9.40 1.89
N ARG A 16 4.61 -10.19 1.62
CA ARG A 16 4.79 -11.50 2.27
C ARG A 16 5.03 -11.41 3.78
N PRO A 17 5.92 -10.53 4.29
CA PRO A 17 6.19 -10.49 5.73
C PRO A 17 5.13 -9.75 6.56
N HIS A 18 4.38 -8.81 5.98
CA HIS A 18 3.50 -7.93 6.76
C HIS A 18 2.03 -8.03 6.35
N VAL A 19 1.72 -7.87 5.06
CA VAL A 19 0.32 -7.81 4.60
C VAL A 19 -0.34 -9.19 4.64
N GLY A 20 0.34 -10.23 4.12
CA GLY A 20 -0.18 -11.58 4.05
C GLY A 20 -0.59 -12.15 5.42
N PRO A 21 0.30 -12.13 6.44
CA PRO A 21 -0.06 -12.58 7.79
C PRO A 21 -1.22 -11.79 8.39
N PHE A 22 -1.25 -10.47 8.20
CA PHE A 22 -2.32 -9.62 8.70
C PHE A 22 -3.68 -9.95 8.09
N LEU A 23 -3.75 -10.08 6.75
CA LEU A 23 -4.98 -10.44 6.05
C LEU A 23 -5.44 -11.87 6.37
N ASN A 24 -4.51 -12.82 6.53
CA ASN A 24 -4.84 -14.18 6.93
C ASN A 24 -5.46 -14.24 8.34
N GLY A 25 -5.09 -13.31 9.23
CA GLY A 25 -5.68 -13.16 10.57
C GLY A 25 -7.01 -12.41 10.60
N LEU A 26 -7.48 -11.87 9.46
CA LEU A 26 -8.68 -11.03 9.36
C LEU A 26 -9.61 -11.53 8.25
N PRO A 27 -10.39 -12.60 8.49
CA PRO A 27 -11.34 -13.12 7.52
C PRO A 27 -12.32 -12.04 7.05
N GLY A 28 -12.48 -11.91 5.73
CA GLY A 28 -13.37 -10.92 5.11
C GLY A 28 -12.78 -9.52 4.96
N ALA A 29 -11.52 -9.29 5.34
CA ALA A 29 -10.85 -8.02 5.08
C ALA A 29 -10.65 -7.79 3.57
N ILE A 30 -10.81 -6.53 3.16
CA ILE A 30 -10.54 -6.06 1.79
C ILE A 30 -9.28 -5.19 1.83
N PHE A 31 -8.28 -5.57 1.04
CA PHE A 31 -7.03 -4.84 0.92
C PHE A 31 -7.15 -3.70 -0.10
N GLN A 32 -6.69 -2.50 0.25
CA GLN A 32 -6.64 -1.35 -0.67
C GLN A 32 -5.20 -0.86 -0.79
N GLN A 33 -4.73 -0.66 -2.02
CA GLN A 33 -3.45 -0.03 -2.36
C GLN A 33 -3.64 1.00 -3.47
N ASP A 34 -2.64 1.84 -3.73
CA ASP A 34 -2.62 2.72 -4.90
C ASP A 34 -2.17 1.98 -6.17
N ASN A 35 -2.16 2.69 -7.30
CA ASN A 35 -1.78 2.16 -8.60
C ASN A 35 -0.29 2.40 -8.95
N ALA A 36 0.58 2.62 -7.96
CA ALA A 36 2.01 2.81 -8.20
C ALA A 36 2.62 1.60 -8.94
N ARG A 37 3.65 1.84 -9.75
CA ARG A 37 4.27 0.81 -10.62
C ARG A 37 4.65 -0.49 -9.88
N PRO A 38 5.20 -0.47 -8.65
CA PRO A 38 5.49 -1.71 -7.93
C PRO A 38 4.24 -2.50 -7.54
N HIS A 39 3.14 -1.80 -7.24
CA HIS A 39 1.87 -2.39 -6.80
C HIS A 39 1.07 -2.98 -7.97
N THR A 40 1.23 -2.42 -9.17
CA THR A 40 0.61 -2.92 -10.41
C THR A 40 1.49 -3.90 -11.18
N ALA A 41 2.73 -4.15 -10.72
CA ALA A 41 3.61 -5.16 -11.30
C ALA A 41 2.97 -6.55 -11.25
N ARG A 42 3.19 -7.38 -12.28
CA ARG A 42 2.56 -8.71 -12.36
C ARG A 42 2.82 -9.57 -11.12
N VAL A 43 4.06 -9.57 -10.62
CA VAL A 43 4.41 -10.31 -9.39
C VAL A 43 3.59 -9.88 -8.16
N ALA A 44 3.26 -8.59 -8.05
CA ALA A 44 2.44 -8.05 -6.98
C ALA A 44 0.97 -8.46 -7.13
N GLN A 45 0.44 -8.32 -8.34
CA GLN A 45 -0.92 -8.74 -8.66
C GLN A 45 -1.11 -10.25 -8.45
N ASP A 46 -0.12 -11.07 -8.82
CA ASP A 46 -0.14 -12.53 -8.68
C ASP A 46 -0.22 -12.96 -7.22
N PHE A 47 0.52 -12.30 -6.34
CA PHE A 47 0.41 -12.52 -4.89
C PHE A 47 -0.99 -12.15 -4.38
N LEU A 48 -1.50 -10.99 -4.80
CA LEU A 48 -2.77 -10.45 -4.32
C LEU A 48 -4.02 -11.16 -4.84
N ARG A 49 -3.91 -12.03 -5.86
CA ARG A 49 -5.07 -12.79 -6.39
C ARG A 49 -5.80 -13.64 -5.35
N HIS A 50 -5.11 -14.00 -4.26
CA HIS A 50 -5.68 -14.81 -3.17
C HIS A 50 -6.39 -13.96 -2.10
N TYR A 51 -6.35 -12.63 -2.22
CA TYR A 51 -6.93 -11.68 -1.29
C TYR A 51 -8.02 -10.86 -1.98
N GLN A 52 -9.00 -10.40 -1.21
CA GLN A 52 -9.96 -9.43 -1.73
C GLN A 52 -9.29 -8.07 -1.82
N THR A 53 -9.30 -7.46 -3.00
CA THR A 53 -8.72 -6.13 -3.22
C THR A 53 -9.77 -5.13 -3.69
N LEU A 54 -9.74 -3.91 -3.17
CA LEU A 54 -10.57 -2.81 -3.65
C LEU A 54 -9.86 -2.07 -4.80
N PRO A 55 -10.42 -2.03 -6.02
CA PRO A 55 -9.82 -1.27 -7.11
C PRO A 55 -9.85 0.23 -6.79
N ARG A 56 -8.70 0.90 -6.97
CA ARG A 56 -8.61 2.35 -6.78
C ARG A 56 -8.78 3.07 -8.12
N PRO A 57 -9.71 4.04 -8.24
CA PRO A 57 -9.74 4.92 -9.40
C PRO A 57 -8.45 5.76 -9.47
N ALA A 58 -7.98 6.04 -10.68
CA ALA A 58 -6.79 6.86 -10.88
C ALA A 58 -7.02 8.27 -10.33
N HIS A 59 -5.99 8.86 -9.69
CA HIS A 59 -6.00 10.24 -9.18
C HIS A 59 -7.03 10.55 -8.09
N SER A 60 -7.37 9.56 -7.25
CA SER A 60 -8.28 9.77 -6.10
C SER A 60 -7.55 9.62 -4.75
N PRO A 61 -6.67 10.57 -4.36
CA PRO A 61 -6.03 10.57 -3.05
C PRO A 61 -7.05 10.78 -1.91
N ASP A 62 -8.13 11.49 -2.19
CA ASP A 62 -9.26 11.75 -1.29
C ASP A 62 -9.99 10.48 -0.83
N LEU A 63 -9.92 9.40 -1.63
CA LEU A 63 -10.59 8.13 -1.37
C LEU A 63 -9.73 7.13 -0.59
N SER A 64 -8.53 7.50 -0.14
CA SER A 64 -7.70 6.61 0.65
C SER A 64 -7.69 7.01 2.12
N PRO A 65 -8.18 6.15 3.03
CA PRO A 65 -8.07 6.37 4.47
C PRO A 65 -6.62 6.63 4.94
N VAL A 66 -5.63 6.07 4.24
CA VAL A 66 -4.21 6.26 4.58
C VAL A 66 -3.76 7.72 4.39
N GLU A 67 -4.26 8.41 3.35
CA GLU A 67 -3.93 9.84 3.11
C GLU A 67 -4.52 10.72 4.21
N GLN A 68 -5.75 10.41 4.65
CA GLN A 68 -6.37 11.12 5.77
C GLN A 68 -5.58 10.95 7.08
N VAL A 69 -5.07 9.73 7.34
CA VAL A 69 -4.20 9.46 8.50
C VAL A 69 -2.87 10.21 8.35
N TRP A 70 -2.25 10.19 7.17
CA TRP A 70 -1.02 10.94 6.92
C TRP A 70 -1.21 12.44 7.13
N ASP A 71 -2.31 13.02 6.69
CA ASP A 71 -2.60 14.44 6.89
C ASP A 71 -2.80 14.81 8.35
N GLN A 72 -3.42 13.93 9.14
CA GLN A 72 -3.49 14.11 10.60
C GLN A 72 -2.09 14.07 11.23
N LEU A 73 -1.26 13.11 10.84
CA LEU A 73 0.12 12.99 11.34
C LEU A 73 0.97 14.21 10.98
N LYS A 74 0.87 14.72 9.74
CA LYS A 74 1.57 15.94 9.29
C LYS A 74 1.14 17.16 10.11
N ARG A 75 -0.16 17.31 10.39
CA ARG A 75 -0.66 18.41 11.25
C ARG A 75 -0.13 18.33 12.68
N GLN A 76 0.09 17.12 13.20
CA GLN A 76 0.66 16.91 14.54
C GLN A 76 2.18 17.02 14.57
N MET A 77 2.86 16.91 13.43
CA MET A 77 4.32 16.98 13.32
C MET A 77 4.74 17.95 12.19
N PRO A 78 4.70 19.27 12.44
CA PRO A 78 4.95 20.29 11.41
C PRO A 78 6.32 20.21 10.75
N SER A 79 7.29 19.56 11.41
CA SER A 79 8.66 19.38 10.94
C SER A 79 8.87 18.12 10.07
N PHE A 80 7.83 17.30 9.86
CA PHE A 80 7.93 16.03 9.13
C PHE A 80 7.47 16.21 7.67
N THR A 81 8.41 16.49 6.77
CA THR A 81 8.14 16.54 5.32
C THR A 81 8.26 15.16 4.70
N LEU A 82 7.14 14.45 4.54
CA LEU A 82 7.08 13.24 3.72
C LEU A 82 6.43 13.61 2.38
N TYR A 83 7.23 13.58 1.30
CA TYR A 83 6.73 13.71 -0.07
C TYR A 83 5.81 12.52 -0.38
N MET A 84 4.66 12.83 -0.97
CA MET A 84 3.71 11.84 -1.46
C MET A 84 4.45 10.91 -2.44
N ILE A 85 4.38 9.60 -2.16
CA ILE A 85 4.79 8.54 -3.09
C ILE A 85 3.71 8.32 -4.14
#